data_AF-A0A1B8S219-F1
#
_entry.id   AF-A0A1B8S219-F1
#
_cell.length_a   1.000
_cell.length_b   1.000
_cell.length_c   1.000
_cell.angle_alpha   90.00
_cell.angle_beta   90.00
_cell.angle_gamma   90.00
#
_symmetry.space_group_name_H-M   'P 1'
#
loop_
_entity.id
_entity.type
_entity.pdbx_description
1 polymer ?
#
loop_
_entity_poly.entity_id
_entity_poly.type
_entity_poly.pdbx_seq_one_letter_code
_entity_poly.pdbx_strand_id
1 'polypeptide(L)'
;MEGVMNFQNMGRALSRSRRAVFALGGLTVALVAANLMLSAKLWSQSNQVVLVPTTVSDGMVARGTVDKGYVEALALDAVYAMYNSSPRTLHYGRSTLERLSGPAERASILDTYDRISKDITERKISTVFFPRKIEHNFASYEVVVEGDLATYLETTQVTREDRRILIRFKPQAGSVRLAAIGKISAEE
;
A
#
# COMPACT_ATOMS: atom_id res chain seq x y z
N MET A 1 3.19 -31.09 -78.83
CA MET A 1 4.60 -30.82 -78.49
C MET A 1 4.58 -29.71 -77.45
N GLU A 2 4.28 -30.12 -76.22
CA GLU A 2 5.28 -30.36 -75.17
C GLU A 2 5.65 -29.06 -74.48
N GLY A 3 5.03 -28.88 -73.31
CA GLY A 3 5.40 -27.86 -72.37
C GLY A 3 6.85 -28.06 -71.94
N VAL A 4 7.74 -27.26 -72.51
CA VAL A 4 9.03 -27.00 -71.89
C VAL A 4 8.75 -26.01 -70.76
N MET A 5 8.30 -26.57 -69.63
CA MET A 5 8.25 -25.88 -68.35
C MET A 5 9.61 -25.18 -68.17
N ASN A 6 9.61 -23.86 -68.09
CA ASN A 6 10.84 -23.06 -68.08
C ASN A 6 11.53 -23.21 -66.71
N PHE A 7 12.25 -24.33 -66.54
CA PHE A 7 12.95 -24.72 -65.30
C PHE A 7 13.92 -23.64 -64.81
N GLN A 8 14.45 -22.81 -65.70
CA GLN A 8 15.32 -21.68 -65.35
C GLN A 8 14.56 -20.56 -64.63
N ASN A 9 13.34 -20.23 -65.06
CA ASN A 9 12.49 -19.26 -64.37
C ASN A 9 11.96 -19.82 -63.05
N MET A 10 11.66 -21.11 -62.99
CA MET A 10 11.20 -21.80 -61.78
C MET A 10 12.30 -21.86 -60.70
N GLY A 11 13.57 -22.12 -61.06
CA GLY A 11 14.70 -22.10 -60.12
C GLY A 11 14.99 -20.72 -59.53
N ARG A 12 14.83 -19.64 -60.31
CA ARG A 12 14.98 -18.25 -59.82
C ARG A 12 13.81 -17.82 -58.93
N ALA A 13 12.58 -18.22 -59.26
CA ALA A 13 11.41 -17.99 -58.42
C ALA A 13 11.49 -18.75 -57.09
N LEU A 14 11.94 -20.01 -57.11
CA LEU A 14 12.14 -20.83 -55.92
C LEU A 14 13.24 -20.29 -55.00
N SER A 15 14.37 -19.81 -55.55
CA SER A 15 15.45 -19.22 -54.77
C SER A 15 15.09 -17.84 -54.18
N ARG A 16 14.30 -17.02 -54.89
CA ARG A 16 13.71 -15.79 -54.34
C ARG A 16 12.68 -16.08 -53.25
N SER A 17 11.81 -17.07 -53.46
CA SER A 17 10.81 -17.51 -52.47
C SER A 17 11.48 -18.04 -51.21
N ARG A 18 12.51 -18.89 -51.33
CA ARG A 18 13.29 -19.37 -50.18
C ARG A 18 13.93 -18.23 -49.39
N ARG A 19 14.55 -17.24 -50.08
CA ARG A 19 15.12 -16.05 -49.43
C ARG A 19 14.06 -15.21 -48.71
N ALA A 20 12.87 -15.06 -49.30
CA ALA A 20 11.75 -14.36 -48.67
C ALA A 20 11.22 -15.09 -47.44
N VAL A 21 11.11 -16.42 -47.48
CA VAL A 21 10.71 -17.25 -46.34
C VAL A 21 11.74 -17.17 -45.20
N PHE A 22 13.04 -17.20 -45.50
CA PHE A 22 14.07 -17.00 -44.48
C PHE A 22 14.05 -15.58 -43.90
N ALA A 23 13.80 -14.56 -44.71
CA ALA A 23 13.65 -13.18 -44.23
C ALA A 23 12.42 -13.00 -43.32
N LEU A 24 11.28 -13.58 -43.70
CA LEU A 24 10.06 -13.58 -42.88
C LEU A 24 10.23 -14.38 -41.59
N GLY A 25 10.92 -15.53 -41.65
CA GLY A 25 11.27 -16.30 -40.47
C GLY A 25 12.15 -15.50 -39.51
N GLY A 26 13.19 -14.82 -40.03
CA GLY A 26 14.05 -13.94 -39.23
C GLY A 26 13.28 -12.79 -38.58
N LEU A 27 12.38 -12.13 -39.33
CA LEU A 27 11.55 -11.05 -38.80
C LEU A 27 10.61 -11.54 -37.67
N THR A 28 10.03 -12.72 -37.84
CA THR A 28 9.14 -13.32 -36.84
C THR A 28 9.91 -13.65 -35.55
N VAL A 29 11.11 -14.23 -35.66
CA VAL A 29 11.97 -14.51 -34.51
C VAL A 29 12.39 -13.21 -33.80
N ALA A 30 12.73 -12.16 -34.55
CA ALA A 30 13.07 -10.87 -33.97
C ALA A 30 11.90 -10.23 -33.20
N LEU A 31 10.67 -10.32 -33.72
CA LEU A 31 9.47 -9.84 -33.03
C LEU A 31 9.18 -10.63 -31.75
N VAL A 32 9.35 -11.95 -31.76
CA VAL A 32 9.19 -12.79 -30.57
C VAL A 32 10.25 -12.43 -29.53
N ALA A 33 11.52 -12.30 -29.94
CA ALA A 33 12.60 -11.89 -29.04
C ALA A 33 12.37 -10.50 -28.43
N ALA A 34 11.89 -9.54 -29.21
CA ALA A 34 11.57 -8.20 -28.72
C ALA A 34 10.43 -8.23 -27.69
N ASN A 35 9.38 -9.03 -27.90
CA ASN A 35 8.29 -9.20 -26.92
C ASN A 35 8.75 -9.90 -25.64
N LEU A 36 9.65 -10.89 -25.76
CA LEU A 36 10.26 -11.54 -24.59
C LEU A 36 11.15 -10.56 -23.80
N MET A 37 11.94 -9.74 -24.48
CA MET A 37 12.73 -8.68 -23.85
C MET A 37 11.86 -7.61 -23.20
N LEU A 38 10.76 -7.21 -23.85
CA LEU A 38 9.77 -6.29 -23.28
C LEU A 38 9.09 -6.89 -22.05
N SER A 39 8.72 -8.18 -22.10
CA SER A 39 8.12 -8.89 -20.97
C SER A 39 9.11 -9.03 -19.81
N ALA A 40 10.36 -9.40 -20.10
CA ALA A 40 11.44 -9.45 -19.11
C ALA A 40 11.71 -8.08 -18.50
N LYS A 41 11.72 -7.02 -19.34
CA LYS A 41 11.85 -5.64 -18.88
C LYS A 41 10.67 -5.22 -18.02
N LEU A 42 9.43 -5.55 -18.39
CA LEU A 42 8.23 -5.27 -17.59
C LEU A 42 8.29 -6.01 -16.24
N TRP A 43 8.82 -7.24 -16.24
CA TRP A 43 9.06 -8.04 -15.04
C TRP A 43 10.18 -7.46 -14.16
N SER A 44 11.18 -6.83 -14.77
CA SER A 44 12.28 -6.16 -14.06
C SER A 44 11.99 -4.70 -13.72
N GLN A 45 11.01 -4.07 -14.37
CA GLN A 45 10.70 -2.65 -14.25
C GLN A 45 9.93 -2.44 -12.95
N SER A 46 10.67 -2.02 -11.92
CA SER A 46 10.13 -1.59 -10.64
C SER A 46 9.43 -0.24 -10.81
N ASN A 47 8.11 -0.22 -10.76
CA ASN A 47 7.34 1.02 -10.66
C ASN A 47 7.74 1.74 -9.36
N GLN A 48 8.46 2.85 -9.48
CA GLN A 48 8.73 3.77 -8.38
C GLN A 48 7.46 4.60 -8.16
N VAL A 49 6.68 4.24 -7.14
CA VAL A 49 5.58 5.11 -6.69
C VAL A 49 6.13 5.95 -5.55
N VAL A 50 6.48 7.20 -5.85
CA VAL A 50 6.81 8.19 -4.82
C VAL A 50 5.49 8.65 -4.21
N LEU A 51 5.09 8.06 -3.09
CA LEU A 51 4.06 8.68 -2.24
C LEU A 51 4.77 9.75 -1.41
N VAL A 52 4.44 11.02 -1.63
CA VAL A 52 4.85 12.15 -0.79
C VAL A 52 3.67 12.52 0.12
N PRO A 53 3.68 12.18 1.43
CA PRO A 53 2.80 12.82 2.41
C PRO A 53 3.42 14.12 2.91
N THR A 54 2.59 15.12 3.16
CA THR A 54 2.92 16.54 3.39
C THR A 54 3.69 16.88 4.67
N THR A 55 4.02 15.91 5.53
CA THR A 55 4.78 16.18 6.76
C THR A 55 5.55 14.93 7.19
N VAL A 56 6.73 14.67 6.64
CA VAL A 56 8.02 14.33 7.28
C VAL A 56 9.01 13.93 6.15
N SER A 57 10.22 14.45 6.26
CA SER A 57 11.39 14.31 5.36
C SER A 57 11.58 12.92 4.74
N ASP A 58 11.78 12.88 3.41
CA ASP A 58 12.47 11.86 2.60
C ASP A 58 12.35 10.38 3.04
N GLY A 59 11.13 9.84 3.06
CA GLY A 59 10.90 8.40 3.12
C GLY A 59 11.01 7.76 1.73
N MET A 60 12.21 7.36 1.31
CA MET A 60 12.43 6.61 0.06
C MET A 60 11.91 5.17 0.19
N VAL A 61 10.84 4.81 -0.54
CA VAL A 61 10.39 3.41 -0.66
C VAL A 61 11.30 2.67 -1.65
N ALA A 62 12.45 2.19 -1.18
CA ALA A 62 13.31 1.29 -1.93
C ALA A 62 12.86 -0.17 -1.73
N ARG A 63 12.86 -0.94 -2.83
CA ARG A 63 12.29 -2.29 -2.93
C ARG A 63 12.73 -3.22 -1.77
N GLY A 64 11.75 -3.69 -1.01
CA GLY A 64 11.87 -4.82 -0.06
C GLY A 64 11.82 -4.45 1.41
N THR A 65 12.17 -3.22 1.74
CA THR A 65 12.13 -2.69 3.11
C THR A 65 11.30 -1.42 3.10
N VAL A 66 10.08 -1.52 3.62
CA VAL A 66 9.28 -0.32 3.86
C VAL A 66 10.06 0.55 4.82
N ASP A 67 10.30 1.81 4.43
CA ASP A 67 11.09 2.73 5.25
C ASP A 67 10.47 2.86 6.65
N LYS A 68 11.33 2.83 7.67
CA LYS A 68 10.87 2.91 9.07
C LYS A 68 10.06 4.17 9.30
N GLY A 69 10.56 5.31 8.82
CA GLY A 69 9.90 6.61 8.97
C GLY A 69 8.52 6.62 8.30
N TYR A 70 8.39 5.95 7.16
CA TYR A 70 7.10 5.83 6.47
C TYR A 70 6.06 5.03 7.27
N VAL A 71 6.41 3.84 7.77
CA VAL A 71 5.47 3.03 8.59
C VAL A 71 5.14 3.74 9.90
N GLU A 72 6.11 4.40 10.50
CA GLU A 72 5.94 5.19 11.73
C GLU A 72 4.97 6.36 11.52
N ALA A 73 5.13 7.13 10.44
CA ALA A 73 4.23 8.23 10.09
C ALA A 73 2.80 7.72 9.88
N LEU A 74 2.63 6.62 9.15
CA LEU A 74 1.32 6.01 8.95
C LEU A 74 0.70 5.47 10.26
N ALA A 75 1.53 4.93 11.15
CA ALA A 75 1.09 4.45 12.46
C ALA A 75 0.59 5.61 13.33
N LEU A 76 1.33 6.72 13.37
CA LEU A 76 0.92 7.92 14.09
C LEU A 76 -0.36 8.54 13.51
N ASP A 77 -0.48 8.60 12.18
CA ASP A 77 -1.71 9.06 11.53
C ASP A 77 -2.91 8.17 11.90
N ALA A 78 -2.73 6.85 11.93
CA ALA A 78 -3.78 5.92 12.37
C ALA A 78 -4.17 6.14 13.83
N VAL A 79 -3.18 6.29 14.71
CA VAL A 79 -3.39 6.52 16.15
C VAL A 79 -4.12 7.83 16.38
N TYR A 80 -3.68 8.92 15.76
CA TYR A 80 -4.36 10.20 15.93
C TYR A 80 -5.75 10.19 15.32
N ALA A 81 -5.95 9.56 14.16
CA ALA A 81 -7.29 9.44 13.58
C ALA A 81 -8.26 8.65 14.48
N MET A 82 -7.78 7.63 15.18
CA MET A 82 -8.58 6.80 16.09
C MET A 82 -8.80 7.46 17.46
N TYR A 83 -7.74 7.99 18.08
CA TYR A 83 -7.72 8.34 19.50
C TYR A 83 -7.68 9.86 19.79
N ASN A 84 -7.41 10.73 18.81
CA ASN A 84 -7.60 12.19 18.95
C ASN A 84 -8.97 12.60 18.44
N SER A 85 -9.99 12.28 19.23
CA SER A 85 -11.39 12.35 18.80
C SER A 85 -12.20 13.27 19.71
N SER A 86 -12.96 14.18 19.09
CA SER A 86 -13.95 15.04 19.73
C SER A 86 -15.19 15.09 18.84
N PRO A 87 -16.38 15.47 19.33
CA PRO A 87 -17.59 15.54 18.51
C PRO A 87 -17.44 16.37 17.22
N ARG A 88 -16.49 17.31 17.20
CA ARG A 88 -16.19 18.18 16.05
C ARG A 88 -15.21 17.57 15.05
N THR A 89 -14.41 16.58 15.45
CA THR A 89 -13.32 16.00 14.65
C THR A 89 -13.59 14.57 14.18
N LEU A 90 -14.70 13.94 14.60
CA LEU A 90 -15.04 12.55 14.24
C LEU A 90 -15.04 12.29 12.73
N HIS A 91 -15.59 13.22 11.95
CA HIS A 91 -15.61 13.09 10.49
C HIS A 91 -14.18 13.01 9.89
N TYR A 92 -13.26 13.82 10.41
CA TYR A 92 -11.88 13.83 9.95
C TYR A 92 -11.19 12.51 10.25
N GLY A 93 -11.28 12.03 11.50
CA GLY A 93 -10.72 10.74 11.92
C GLY A 93 -11.24 9.58 11.07
N ARG A 94 -12.56 9.53 10.86
CA ARG A 94 -13.20 8.53 9.99
C ARG A 94 -12.63 8.53 8.57
N SER A 95 -12.56 9.71 7.95
CA SER A 95 -12.05 9.83 6.57
C SER A 95 -10.59 9.40 6.44
N THR A 96 -9.78 9.65 7.48
CA THR A 96 -8.37 9.28 7.51
C THR A 96 -8.19 7.77 7.66
N LEU A 97 -8.94 7.14 8.57
CA LEU A 97 -8.96 5.69 8.70
C LEU A 97 -9.43 5.02 7.41
N GLU A 98 -10.47 5.56 6.76
CA GLU A 98 -10.96 5.04 5.48
C GLU A 98 -9.86 5.03 4.40
N ARG A 99 -9.11 6.12 4.25
CA ARG A 99 -8.00 6.21 3.27
C ARG A 99 -6.86 5.25 3.60
N LEU A 100 -6.55 5.09 4.89
CA LEU A 100 -5.41 4.31 5.35
C LEU A 100 -5.69 2.79 5.34
N SER A 101 -6.93 2.38 5.61
CA SER A 101 -7.34 0.98 5.65
C SER A 101 -7.28 0.28 4.30
N GLY A 102 -6.91 -0.99 4.32
CA GLY A 102 -7.03 -1.90 3.18
C GLY A 102 -8.50 -2.19 2.83
N PRO A 103 -8.84 -2.51 1.57
CA PRO A 103 -10.22 -2.77 1.17
C PRO A 103 -10.91 -3.90 1.95
N ALA A 104 -10.16 -4.92 2.38
CA ALA A 104 -10.72 -6.07 3.10
C ALA A 104 -11.04 -5.74 4.57
N GLU A 105 -10.20 -4.93 5.22
CA GLU A 105 -10.31 -4.63 6.66
C GLU A 105 -11.05 -3.33 6.97
N ARG A 106 -11.21 -2.46 5.98
CA ARG A 106 -11.83 -1.13 6.11
C ARG A 106 -13.18 -1.17 6.82
N ALA A 107 -14.07 -2.07 6.43
CA ALA A 107 -15.41 -2.14 7.02
C ALA A 107 -15.36 -2.41 8.54
N SER A 108 -14.51 -3.34 8.97
CA SER A 108 -14.36 -3.69 10.39
C SER A 108 -13.73 -2.55 11.20
N ILE A 109 -12.75 -1.84 10.63
CA ILE A 109 -12.09 -0.70 11.29
C ILE A 109 -13.08 0.45 11.45
N LEU A 110 -13.83 0.77 10.38
CA LEU A 110 -14.80 1.85 10.40
C LEU A 110 -15.99 1.55 11.31
N ASP A 111 -16.49 0.31 11.38
CA ASP A 111 -17.54 -0.06 12.33
C ASP A 111 -17.10 0.12 13.78
N THR A 112 -15.84 -0.26 14.08
CA THR A 112 -15.25 -0.03 15.40
C THR A 112 -15.14 1.46 15.72
N TYR A 113 -14.69 2.26 14.75
CA TYR A 113 -14.60 3.71 14.89
C TYR A 113 -15.97 4.36 15.07
N ASP A 114 -16.98 3.95 14.31
CA ASP A 114 -18.34 4.50 14.37
C ASP A 114 -18.99 4.20 15.73
N ARG A 115 -18.69 3.05 16.34
CA ARG A 115 -19.11 2.72 17.72
C ARG A 115 -18.46 3.62 18.76
N ILE A 116 -17.15 3.87 18.65
CA ILE A 116 -16.41 4.78 19.53
C ILE A 116 -16.94 6.21 19.35
N SER A 117 -17.17 6.63 18.11
CA SER A 117 -17.68 7.95 17.74
C SER A 117 -19.05 8.24 18.35
N LYS A 118 -19.91 7.21 18.41
CA LYS A 118 -21.21 7.30 19.07
C LYS A 118 -21.06 7.58 20.57
N ASP A 119 -20.21 6.84 21.27
CA ASP A 119 -19.93 7.06 22.70
C ASP A 119 -19.39 8.47 22.97
N ILE A 120 -18.44 8.92 22.13
CA ILE A 120 -17.86 10.27 22.20
C ILE A 120 -18.94 11.35 22.05
N THR A 121 -19.86 11.16 21.11
CA THR A 121 -20.93 12.12 20.84
C THR A 121 -21.98 12.14 21.96
N GLU A 122 -22.43 10.96 22.41
CA GLU A 122 -23.45 10.83 23.45
C GLU A 122 -22.97 11.38 24.79
N ARG A 123 -21.72 11.11 25.15
CA ARG A 123 -21.11 11.53 26.42
C ARG A 123 -20.46 12.91 26.36
N LYS A 124 -20.40 13.52 25.17
CA LYS A 124 -19.74 14.82 24.91
C LYS A 124 -18.30 14.87 25.43
N ILE A 125 -17.60 13.75 25.34
CA ILE A 125 -16.19 13.65 25.74
C ILE A 125 -15.27 14.00 24.58
N SER A 126 -14.02 14.31 24.89
CA SER A 126 -12.95 14.43 23.90
C SER A 126 -11.75 13.64 24.39
N THR A 127 -11.05 12.98 23.49
CA THR A 127 -9.87 12.19 23.81
C THR A 127 -8.64 12.74 23.10
N VAL A 128 -7.50 12.69 23.78
CA VAL A 128 -6.19 13.06 23.23
C VAL A 128 -5.19 12.01 23.63
N PHE A 129 -4.43 11.51 22.66
CA PHE A 129 -3.39 10.53 22.84
C PHE A 129 -2.01 11.17 22.78
N PHE A 130 -1.21 10.94 23.81
CA PHE A 130 0.15 11.47 23.98
C PHE A 130 1.16 10.33 23.80
N PRO A 131 1.71 10.13 22.59
CA PRO A 131 2.71 9.09 22.36
C PRO A 131 4.00 9.38 23.13
N ARG A 132 4.55 8.36 23.79
CA ARG A 132 5.82 8.40 24.53
C ARG A 132 6.91 7.55 23.86
N LYS A 133 6.53 6.39 23.33
CA LYS A 133 7.45 5.44 22.72
C LYS A 133 6.79 4.74 21.53
N ILE A 134 7.59 4.45 20.51
CA ILE A 134 7.16 3.67 19.35
C ILE A 134 8.12 2.51 19.16
N GLU A 135 7.57 1.30 19.06
CA GLU A 135 8.30 0.07 18.80
C GLU A 135 7.85 -0.50 17.45
N HIS A 136 8.81 -1.00 16.67
CA HIS A 136 8.55 -1.50 15.32
C HIS A 136 8.98 -2.95 15.22
N ASN A 137 8.09 -3.79 14.70
CA ASN A 137 8.40 -5.12 14.26
C ASN A 137 8.22 -5.22 12.75
N PHE A 138 9.32 -5.06 12.03
CA PHE A 138 9.34 -5.10 10.57
C PHE A 138 9.07 -6.50 10.00
N ALA A 139 9.35 -7.55 10.76
CA ALA A 139 9.09 -8.92 10.32
C ALA A 139 7.59 -9.22 10.26
N SER A 140 6.81 -8.68 11.20
CA SER A 140 5.36 -8.86 11.26
C SER A 140 4.55 -7.68 10.70
N TYR A 141 5.20 -6.59 10.25
CA TYR A 141 4.54 -5.33 9.86
C TYR A 141 3.67 -4.75 10.99
N GLU A 142 4.18 -4.82 12.22
CA GLU A 142 3.48 -4.33 13.40
C GLU A 142 4.21 -3.13 14.00
N VAL A 143 3.43 -2.17 14.48
CA VAL A 143 3.91 -1.03 15.24
C VAL A 143 3.15 -0.98 16.55
N VAL A 144 3.87 -0.85 17.66
CA VAL A 144 3.29 -0.62 18.98
C VAL A 144 3.60 0.81 19.38
N VAL A 145 2.55 1.59 19.63
CA VAL A 145 2.68 2.95 20.13
C VAL A 145 2.24 2.96 21.59
N GLU A 146 3.14 3.36 22.47
CA GLU A 146 2.91 3.48 23.91
C GLU A 146 2.75 4.94 24.27
N GLY A 147 1.76 5.26 25.09
CA GLY A 147 1.44 6.64 25.42
C GLY A 147 0.30 6.75 26.43
N ASP A 148 -0.10 7.98 26.70
CA ASP A 148 -1.22 8.25 27.60
C ASP A 148 -2.46 8.65 26.79
N LEU A 149 -3.61 8.04 27.10
CA LEU A 149 -4.89 8.51 26.60
C LEU A 149 -5.56 9.36 27.69
N ALA A 150 -5.69 10.65 27.42
CA ALA A 150 -6.44 11.56 28.27
C ALA A 150 -7.86 11.73 27.72
N THR A 151 -8.83 11.66 28.61
CA THR A 151 -10.24 11.93 28.31
C THR A 151 -10.66 13.20 29.03
N TYR A 152 -11.29 14.09 28.29
CA TYR A 152 -11.80 15.37 28.74
C TYR A 152 -13.32 15.37 28.65
N LEU A 153 -13.97 15.92 29.66
CA LEU A 153 -15.35 16.36 29.59
C LEU A 153 -15.32 17.88 29.55
N GLU A 154 -15.69 18.45 28.39
CA GLU A 154 -15.49 19.86 28.08
C GLU A 154 -14.02 20.29 28.25
N THR A 155 -13.70 21.02 29.33
CA THR A 155 -12.34 21.51 29.63
C THR A 155 -11.65 20.75 30.75
N THR A 156 -12.35 19.84 31.42
CA THR A 156 -11.82 19.13 32.60
C THR A 156 -11.35 17.74 32.20
N GLN A 157 -10.09 17.43 32.52
CA GLN A 157 -9.56 16.07 32.35
C GLN A 157 -10.21 15.16 33.38
N VAL A 158 -10.96 14.16 32.93
CA VAL A 158 -11.66 13.20 33.80
C VAL A 158 -10.86 11.92 34.00
N THR A 159 -10.03 11.56 33.03
CA THR A 159 -9.27 10.30 33.05
C THR A 159 -7.96 10.47 32.29
N ARG A 160 -6.91 9.78 32.76
CA ARG A 160 -5.66 9.61 32.04
C ARG A 160 -5.16 8.20 32.30
N GLU A 161 -4.98 7.44 31.25
CA GLU A 161 -4.63 6.02 31.33
C GLU A 161 -3.43 5.73 30.43
N ASP A 162 -2.53 4.87 30.93
CA ASP A 162 -1.47 4.31 30.09
C ASP A 162 -2.09 3.35 29.06
N ARG A 163 -1.69 3.51 27.81
CA ARG A 163 -2.26 2.81 26.68
C ARG A 163 -1.15 2.39 25.72
N ARG A 164 -1.15 1.09 25.40
CA ARG A 164 -0.34 0.49 24.34
C ARG A 164 -1.25 0.15 23.18
N ILE A 165 -0.96 0.66 22.00
CA ILE A 165 -1.78 0.49 20.80
C ILE A 165 -0.99 -0.34 19.79
N LEU A 166 -1.52 -1.50 19.44
CA LEU A 166 -1.01 -2.31 18.34
C LEU A 166 -1.62 -1.85 17.03
N ILE A 167 -0.77 -1.63 16.04
CA ILE A 167 -1.16 -1.30 14.68
C ILE A 167 -0.53 -2.35 13.77
N ARG A 168 -1.36 -3.03 12.99
CA ARG A 168 -0.93 -4.03 12.02
C ARG A 168 -1.10 -3.48 10.62
N PHE A 169 -0.05 -3.60 9.83
CA PHE A 169 -0.06 -3.27 8.42
C PHE A 169 0.01 -4.53 7.54
N LYS A 170 -0.53 -4.44 6.34
CA LYS A 170 -0.34 -5.45 5.28
C LYS A 170 0.26 -4.81 4.04
N PRO A 171 1.27 -5.43 3.42
CA PRO A 171 1.80 -4.96 2.14
C PRO A 171 0.76 -5.15 1.03
N GLN A 172 0.50 -4.11 0.25
CA GLN A 172 -0.44 -4.13 -0.87
C GLN A 172 0.05 -3.24 -2.02
N ALA A 173 0.27 -3.84 -3.20
CA ALA A 173 0.58 -3.15 -4.45
C ALA A 173 1.72 -2.10 -4.35
N GLY A 174 2.80 -2.41 -3.62
CA GLY A 174 3.94 -1.49 -3.44
C GLY A 174 3.75 -0.43 -2.34
N SER A 175 2.67 -0.52 -1.56
CA SER A 175 2.40 0.30 -0.37
C SER A 175 2.12 -0.58 0.85
N VAL A 176 1.97 0.02 2.03
CA VAL A 176 1.40 -0.67 3.21
C VAL A 176 0.03 -0.08 3.54
N ARG A 177 -0.89 -0.94 3.98
CA ARG A 177 -2.26 -0.57 4.35
C ARG A 177 -2.57 -1.00 5.76
N LEU A 178 -3.37 -0.19 6.46
CA LEU A 178 -3.81 -0.49 7.81
C LEU A 178 -4.75 -1.71 7.77
N ALA A 179 -4.37 -2.77 8.47
CA ALA A 179 -5.14 -4.00 8.58
C ALA A 179 -5.83 -4.13 9.93
N ALA A 180 -5.21 -3.66 11.01
CA ALA A 180 -5.84 -3.62 12.33
C ALA A 180 -5.24 -2.52 13.19
N ILE A 181 -6.05 -2.00 14.11
CA ILE A 181 -5.64 -1.07 15.16
C ILE A 181 -6.43 -1.41 16.42
N GLY A 182 -5.75 -1.51 17.55
CA GLY A 182 -6.41 -1.85 18.82
C GLY A 182 -5.51 -1.71 20.02
N LYS A 183 -6.12 -1.64 21.21
CA LYS A 183 -5.39 -1.63 22.47
C LYS A 183 -4.79 -3.02 22.77
N ILE A 184 -3.58 -3.05 23.29
CA ILE A 184 -2.99 -4.22 23.94
C ILE A 184 -3.19 -3.99 25.44
N SER A 185 -3.96 -4.85 26.11
CA SER A 185 -3.96 -4.85 27.58
C SER A 185 -2.62 -5.39 28.07
N ALA A 186 -2.01 -4.72 29.04
CA ALA A 186 -0.91 -5.28 29.82
C ALA A 186 -1.52 -6.24 30.86
N GLU A 187 -2.01 -7.39 30.40
CA GLU A 187 -2.43 -8.51 31.25
C GLU A 187 -2.46 -9.77 30.38
N GLU A 188 -1.28 -10.40 30.27
CA GLU A 188 -1.07 -11.85 30.38
C GLU A 188 0.18 -12.07 31.23
#